data_AF-A0A2R6ET38-F1
#
_entry.id   AF-A0A2R6ET38-F1
#
_cell.length_a   1.000
_cell.length_b   1.000
_cell.length_c   1.000
_cell.angle_alpha   90.00
_cell.angle_beta   90.00
_cell.angle_gamma   90.00
#
_symmetry.space_group_name_H-M   'P 1'
#
loop_
_entity.id
_entity.type
_entity.pdbx_description
1 polymer ?
#
loop_
_entity_poly.entity_id
_entity_poly.type
_entity_poly.pdbx_seq_one_letter_code
_entity_poly.pdbx_strand_id
1 'polypeptide(L)'
;EQTITPVSLVLTRLASVPALLRVWGLVLAANLIGVVGGTAFIFFGAVLDPPAIEAGLTFGQEAVAKTPWSLFSRAVIAGAIVAGMVWLEHAARESVARLLLVYFLMLVIPVAGLYHVVVSTADATFLVLHGVSSVSTVAFEFLLPVLAGNTLGGVGLVALLNYGQTEESFPEAMRESPRLSWREWGLKITATDPRADEKE
;
A
#
# COMPACT_ATOMS: atom_id res chain seq x y z
N GLU A 1 -0.96 3.03 1.86
CA GLU A 1 -1.38 4.33 2.45
C GLU A 1 -2.56 4.97 1.71
N GLN A 2 -2.56 5.08 0.38
CA GLN A 2 -3.69 5.69 -0.39
C GLN A 2 -4.84 4.72 -0.71
N THR A 3 -5.25 3.87 0.24
CA THR A 3 -6.27 2.84 0.00
C THR A 3 -7.67 3.28 0.42
N ILE A 4 -7.87 3.86 1.59
CA ILE A 4 -9.22 4.09 2.14
C ILE A 4 -10.07 5.02 1.28
N THR A 5 -9.71 6.30 1.20
CA THR A 5 -10.52 7.31 0.50
C THR A 5 -10.67 7.00 -0.99
N PRO A 6 -9.58 6.69 -1.73
CA PRO A 6 -9.68 6.43 -3.16
C PRO A 6 -10.46 5.16 -3.51
N VAL A 7 -10.28 4.06 -2.75
CA VAL A 7 -11.06 2.82 -2.97
C VAL A 7 -12.51 3.05 -2.61
N SER A 8 -12.80 3.76 -1.52
CA SER A 8 -14.17 4.05 -1.14
C SER A 8 -14.92 4.83 -2.23
N LEU A 9 -14.30 5.86 -2.80
CA LEU A 9 -14.84 6.63 -3.92
C LEU A 9 -15.09 5.76 -5.17
N VAL A 10 -14.21 4.79 -5.45
CA VAL A 10 -14.41 3.86 -6.57
C VAL A 10 -15.56 2.89 -6.27
N LEU A 11 -15.66 2.36 -5.06
CA LEU A 11 -16.73 1.44 -4.68
C LEU A 11 -18.12 2.11 -4.71
N THR A 12 -18.20 3.40 -4.41
CA THR A 12 -19.44 4.20 -4.47
C THR A 12 -19.71 4.81 -5.86
N ARG A 13 -18.86 4.53 -6.86
CA ARG A 13 -18.91 5.08 -8.24
C ARG A 13 -18.82 6.61 -8.30
N LEU A 14 -18.13 7.22 -7.36
CA LEU A 14 -17.80 8.65 -7.36
C LEU A 14 -16.41 8.93 -7.98
N ALA A 15 -15.57 7.90 -8.10
CA ALA A 15 -14.34 7.93 -8.88
C ALA A 15 -14.26 6.68 -9.76
N SER A 16 -13.50 6.77 -10.85
CA SER A 16 -13.30 5.65 -11.77
C SER A 16 -12.10 4.78 -11.40
N VAL A 17 -12.15 3.51 -11.79
CA VAL A 17 -11.03 2.56 -11.61
C VAL A 17 -9.74 3.07 -12.28
N PRO A 18 -9.75 3.59 -13.52
CA PRO A 18 -8.54 4.15 -14.13
C PRO A 18 -7.97 5.35 -13.36
N ALA A 19 -8.81 6.19 -12.75
CA ALA A 19 -8.33 7.30 -11.92
C ALA A 19 -7.63 6.80 -10.65
N LEU A 20 -8.18 5.78 -9.99
CA LEU A 20 -7.56 5.11 -8.86
C LEU A 20 -6.20 4.50 -9.24
N LEU A 21 -6.16 3.73 -10.33
CA LEU A 21 -4.93 3.10 -10.81
C LEU A 21 -3.85 4.12 -11.18
N ARG A 22 -4.23 5.29 -11.72
CA ARG A 22 -3.29 6.37 -12.01
C ARG A 22 -2.63 6.91 -10.73
N VAL A 23 -3.45 7.22 -9.71
CA VAL A 23 -2.93 7.72 -8.43
C VAL A 23 -2.06 6.66 -7.76
N TRP A 24 -2.53 5.40 -7.72
CA TRP A 24 -1.77 4.30 -7.15
C TRP A 24 -0.45 4.06 -7.87
N GLY A 25 -0.43 4.09 -9.20
CA GLY A 25 0.78 3.93 -10.00
C GLY A 25 1.81 5.02 -9.68
N LEU A 26 1.38 6.28 -9.58
CA LEU A 26 2.26 7.41 -9.23
C LEU A 26 2.82 7.27 -7.81
N VAL A 27 1.97 6.97 -6.83
CA VAL A 27 2.36 6.83 -5.43
C VAL A 27 3.27 5.62 -5.23
N LEU A 28 2.97 4.49 -5.87
CA LEU A 28 3.83 3.31 -5.84
C LEU A 28 5.19 3.66 -6.45
N ALA A 29 5.24 4.22 -7.65
CA ALA A 29 6.49 4.59 -8.30
C ALA A 29 7.34 5.54 -7.44
N ALA A 30 6.74 6.59 -6.87
CA ALA A 30 7.45 7.51 -5.99
C ALA A 30 8.04 6.82 -4.75
N ASN A 31 7.27 5.94 -4.10
CA ASN A 31 7.74 5.16 -2.96
C ASN A 31 8.88 4.21 -3.33
N LEU A 32 8.74 3.46 -4.43
CA LEU A 32 9.78 2.53 -4.89
C LEU A 32 11.06 3.29 -5.22
N ILE A 33 10.99 4.40 -5.95
CA ILE A 33 12.15 5.25 -6.26
C ILE A 33 12.83 5.75 -4.99
N GLY A 34 12.05 6.23 -4.02
CA GLY A 34 12.59 6.70 -2.73
C GLY A 34 13.32 5.60 -1.96
N VAL A 35 12.72 4.41 -1.86
CA VAL A 35 13.33 3.27 -1.17
C VAL A 35 14.57 2.77 -1.91
N VAL A 36 14.52 2.60 -3.23
CA VAL A 36 15.70 2.19 -4.00
C VAL A 36 16.83 3.19 -3.82
N GLY A 37 16.55 4.49 -3.89
CA GLY A 37 17.54 5.54 -3.66
C GLY A 37 18.12 5.53 -2.25
N GLY A 38 17.27 5.34 -1.23
CA GLY A 38 17.68 5.26 0.18
C GLY A 38 18.56 4.03 0.45
N THR A 39 18.16 2.85 -0.03
CA THR A 39 18.96 1.63 0.10
C THR A 39 20.28 1.72 -0.66
N ALA A 40 20.28 2.31 -1.87
CA ALA A 40 21.50 2.56 -2.62
C ALA A 40 22.44 3.52 -1.89
N PHE A 41 21.91 4.57 -1.27
CA PHE A 41 22.70 5.49 -0.44
C PHE A 41 23.36 4.77 0.74
N ILE A 42 22.62 3.89 1.44
CA ILE A 42 23.16 3.07 2.54
C ILE A 42 24.30 2.18 2.05
N PHE A 43 24.11 1.52 0.90
CA PHE A 43 25.09 0.63 0.30
C PHE A 43 26.36 1.35 -0.14
N PHE A 44 26.24 2.34 -1.03
CA PHE A 44 27.41 3.06 -1.58
C PHE A 44 28.08 3.95 -0.55
N GLY A 45 27.34 4.43 0.45
CA GLY A 45 27.86 5.20 1.56
C GLY A 45 28.59 4.37 2.62
N ALA A 46 28.61 3.03 2.48
CA ALA A 46 29.18 2.10 3.48
C ALA A 46 28.67 2.39 4.91
N VAL A 47 27.36 2.67 5.04
CA VAL A 47 26.75 3.10 6.30
C VAL A 47 26.69 1.96 7.33
N LEU A 48 26.58 0.71 6.86
CA LEU A 48 26.45 -0.47 7.70
C LEU A 48 27.80 -1.17 7.88
N ASP A 49 28.03 -1.70 9.08
CA ASP A 49 29.15 -2.57 9.39
C ASP A 49 28.88 -4.02 8.89
N PRO A 50 29.90 -4.88 8.81
CA PRO A 50 29.73 -6.24 8.30
C PRO A 50 28.63 -7.06 9.01
N PRO A 51 28.49 -7.02 10.36
CA PRO A 51 27.38 -7.70 11.05
C PRO A 51 26.00 -7.20 10.63
N ALA A 52 25.79 -5.89 10.47
CA ALA A 52 24.51 -5.36 10.02
C ALA A 52 24.20 -5.73 8.56
N ILE A 53 25.22 -5.76 7.70
CA ILE A 53 25.08 -6.25 6.31
C ILE A 53 24.63 -7.71 6.31
N GLU A 54 25.29 -8.57 7.08
CA GLU A 54 24.95 -10.00 7.16
C GLU A 54 23.52 -10.24 7.65
N ALA A 55 23.09 -9.48 8.66
CA ALA A 55 21.71 -9.53 9.14
C ALA A 55 20.70 -9.12 8.05
N GLY A 56 20.96 -8.02 7.33
CA GLY A 56 20.13 -7.57 6.22
C GLY A 56 20.04 -8.59 5.09
N LEU A 57 21.15 -9.23 4.73
CA LEU A 57 21.18 -10.29 3.72
C LEU A 57 20.38 -11.51 4.16
N THR A 58 20.49 -11.91 5.43
CA THR A 58 19.75 -13.04 5.98
C THR A 58 18.24 -12.80 5.87
N PHE A 59 17.75 -11.62 6.30
CA PHE A 59 16.32 -11.28 6.17
C PHE A 59 15.83 -11.31 4.72
N GLY A 60 16.60 -10.72 3.80
CA GLY A 60 16.26 -10.72 2.38
C GLY A 60 16.23 -12.13 1.78
N GLN A 61 17.22 -12.97 2.08
CA GLN A 61 17.30 -14.35 1.60
C GLN A 61 16.13 -15.19 2.12
N GLU A 62 15.79 -15.07 3.41
CA GLU A 62 14.63 -15.74 3.99
C GLU A 62 13.30 -15.35 3.34
N ALA A 63 13.21 -14.10 2.85
CA ALA A 63 12.05 -13.60 2.13
C ALA A 63 11.94 -14.18 0.71
N VAL A 64 13.03 -14.11 -0.07
CA VAL A 64 13.07 -14.63 -1.45
C VAL A 64 12.97 -16.16 -1.49
N ALA A 65 13.39 -16.87 -0.44
CA ALA A 65 13.24 -18.32 -0.32
C ALA A 65 11.77 -18.79 -0.14
N LYS A 66 10.82 -17.88 0.12
CA LYS A 66 9.41 -18.24 0.31
C LYS A 66 8.72 -18.47 -1.03
N THR A 67 7.77 -19.39 -1.04
CA THR A 67 6.93 -19.62 -2.22
C THR A 67 6.07 -18.38 -2.52
N PRO A 68 5.73 -18.13 -3.79
CA PRO A 68 4.86 -17.01 -4.17
C PRO A 68 3.52 -16.97 -3.41
N TRP A 69 2.94 -18.14 -3.12
CA TRP A 69 1.71 -18.24 -2.33
C TRP A 69 1.89 -17.83 -0.86
N SER A 70 3.02 -18.21 -0.25
CA SER A 70 3.36 -17.80 1.13
C SER A 70 3.56 -16.28 1.20
N LEU A 71 4.28 -15.71 0.24
CA LEU A 71 4.47 -14.26 0.13
C LEU A 71 3.14 -13.53 -0.05
N PHE A 72 2.33 -13.99 -0.99
CA PHE A 72 1.02 -13.42 -1.28
C PHE A 72 0.10 -13.44 -0.04
N SER A 73 -0.07 -14.59 0.60
CA SER A 73 -0.96 -14.72 1.77
C SER A 73 -0.51 -13.87 2.96
N ARG A 74 0.80 -13.81 3.24
CA ARG A 74 1.38 -12.90 4.26
C ARG A 74 1.15 -11.44 3.90
N ALA A 75 1.30 -11.09 2.62
CA ALA A 75 1.09 -9.75 2.13
C ALA A 75 -0.39 -9.32 2.13
N VAL A 76 -1.34 -10.25 1.99
CA VAL A 76 -2.78 -9.97 2.21
C VAL A 76 -3.02 -9.45 3.62
N ILE A 77 -2.47 -10.13 4.63
CA ILE A 77 -2.61 -9.69 6.03
C ILE A 77 -1.91 -8.34 6.25
N ALA A 78 -0.70 -8.15 5.73
CA ALA A 78 -0.01 -6.86 5.81
C ALA A 78 -0.83 -5.72 5.16
N GLY A 79 -1.42 -5.96 3.99
CA GLY A 79 -2.24 -4.99 3.28
C GLY A 79 -3.46 -4.57 4.09
N ALA A 80 -4.13 -5.53 4.74
CA ALA A 80 -5.24 -5.25 5.64
C ALA A 80 -4.77 -4.44 6.87
N ILE A 81 -3.65 -4.81 7.51
CA ILE A 81 -3.10 -4.07 8.66
C ILE A 81 -2.80 -2.62 8.30
N VAL A 82 -2.09 -2.37 7.18
CA VAL A 82 -1.72 -1.01 6.77
C VAL A 82 -2.96 -0.20 6.35
N ALA A 83 -3.95 -0.80 5.69
CA ALA A 83 -5.21 -0.12 5.42
C ALA A 83 -5.96 0.20 6.73
N GLY A 84 -6.02 -0.72 7.68
CA GLY A 84 -6.66 -0.50 8.98
C GLY A 84 -5.94 0.55 9.82
N MET A 85 -4.61 0.62 9.73
CA MET A 85 -3.79 1.65 10.38
C MET A 85 -4.20 3.05 9.91
N VAL A 86 -4.31 3.26 8.59
CA VAL A 86 -4.76 4.55 8.04
C VAL A 86 -6.17 4.88 8.52
N TRP A 87 -7.05 3.88 8.70
CA TRP A 87 -8.41 4.09 9.17
C TRP A 87 -8.42 4.56 10.63
N LEU A 88 -7.67 3.87 11.49
CA LEU A 88 -7.49 4.22 12.89
C LEU A 88 -6.81 5.58 13.06
N GLU A 89 -5.85 5.90 12.19
CA GLU A 89 -5.17 7.19 12.19
C GLU A 89 -6.16 8.33 11.93
N HIS A 90 -7.06 8.19 10.95
CA HIS A 90 -8.10 9.18 10.68
C HIS A 90 -9.12 9.30 11.83
N ALA A 91 -9.36 8.22 12.55
CA ALA A 91 -10.26 8.23 13.72
C ALA A 91 -9.59 8.85 14.97
N ALA A 92 -8.26 8.80 15.07
CA ALA A 92 -7.51 9.31 16.21
C ALA A 92 -7.37 10.83 16.16
N ARG A 93 -7.82 11.50 17.24
CA ARG A 93 -7.77 12.97 17.36
C ARG A 93 -6.44 13.49 17.87
N GLU A 94 -5.70 12.69 18.63
CA GLU A 94 -4.44 13.08 19.26
C GLU A 94 -3.23 12.63 18.45
N SER A 95 -2.22 13.50 18.32
CA SER A 95 -0.98 13.19 17.58
C SER A 95 -0.15 12.08 18.20
N VAL A 96 -0.12 11.98 19.54
CA VAL A 96 0.59 10.89 20.24
C VAL A 96 -0.08 9.55 19.96
N ALA A 97 -1.41 9.48 19.99
CA ALA A 97 -2.14 8.26 19.65
C ALA A 97 -1.87 7.81 18.21
N ARG A 98 -1.86 8.74 17.25
CA ARG A 98 -1.50 8.46 15.84
C ARG A 98 -0.09 7.90 15.71
N LEU A 99 0.89 8.52 16.38
CA LEU A 99 2.28 8.04 16.38
C LEU A 99 2.37 6.61 16.93
N LEU A 100 1.73 6.34 18.07
CA LEU A 100 1.74 5.00 18.68
C LEU A 100 1.06 3.97 17.78
N LEU A 101 -0.08 4.31 17.17
CA LEU A 101 -0.77 3.43 16.21
C LEU A 101 0.13 3.07 15.04
N VAL A 102 0.76 4.06 14.41
CA VAL A 102 1.68 3.82 13.29
C VAL A 102 2.86 2.97 13.75
N TYR A 103 3.50 3.33 14.87
CA TYR A 103 4.66 2.61 15.38
C TYR A 103 4.34 1.13 15.66
N PHE A 104 3.29 0.85 16.44
CA PHE A 104 2.97 -0.52 16.83
C PHE A 104 2.46 -1.35 15.64
N LEU A 105 1.58 -0.80 14.79
CA LEU A 105 1.06 -1.56 13.65
C LEU A 105 2.12 -1.81 12.59
N MET A 106 3.03 -0.85 12.35
CA MET A 106 4.18 -1.09 11.47
C MET A 106 5.17 -2.07 12.07
N LEU A 107 5.35 -2.11 13.40
CA LEU A 107 6.21 -3.09 14.07
C LEU A 107 5.68 -4.53 13.95
N VAL A 108 4.34 -4.70 13.90
CA VAL A 108 3.73 -6.03 13.69
C VAL A 108 4.17 -6.63 12.35
N ILE A 109 4.38 -5.83 11.30
CA ILE A 109 4.74 -6.33 9.97
C ILE A 109 6.02 -7.18 10.00
N PRO A 110 7.20 -6.67 10.42
CA PRO A 110 8.40 -7.49 10.51
C PRO A 110 8.31 -8.56 11.60
N VAL A 111 7.73 -8.28 12.77
CA VAL A 111 7.67 -9.23 13.90
C VAL A 111 6.86 -10.48 13.55
N ALA A 112 5.76 -10.33 12.80
CA ALA A 112 4.95 -11.45 12.34
C ALA A 112 5.46 -12.08 11.02
N GLY A 113 6.59 -11.60 10.49
CA GLY A 113 7.14 -12.04 9.21
C GLY A 113 6.18 -11.77 8.04
N LEU A 114 5.51 -10.63 8.06
CA LEU A 114 4.61 -10.17 7.00
C LEU A 114 5.38 -9.28 6.01
N TYR A 115 4.83 -9.14 4.80
CA TYR A 115 5.50 -8.45 3.71
C TYR A 115 4.67 -7.27 3.22
N HIS A 116 5.27 -6.08 3.28
CA HIS A 116 4.71 -4.86 2.71
C HIS A 116 5.62 -4.38 1.58
N VAL A 117 5.04 -4.11 0.41
CA VAL A 117 5.77 -3.90 -0.86
C VAL A 117 6.87 -2.84 -0.75
N VAL A 118 6.63 -1.76 0.00
CA VAL A 118 7.62 -0.69 0.19
C VAL A 118 8.83 -1.17 1.00
N VAL A 119 8.62 -1.91 2.10
CA VAL A 119 9.72 -2.46 2.91
C VAL A 119 10.43 -3.59 2.15
N SER A 120 9.66 -4.47 1.50
CA SER A 120 10.21 -5.55 0.68
C SER A 120 11.04 -5.04 -0.50
N THR A 121 10.80 -3.81 -0.97
CA THR A 121 11.63 -3.17 -1.99
C THR A 121 13.01 -2.80 -1.44
N ALA A 122 13.11 -2.45 -0.15
CA ALA A 122 14.40 -2.21 0.49
C ALA A 122 15.21 -3.51 0.53
N ASP A 123 14.60 -4.61 0.99
CA ASP A 123 15.22 -5.94 1.02
C ASP A 123 15.64 -6.40 -0.38
N ALA A 124 14.74 -6.28 -1.36
CA ALA A 124 14.99 -6.63 -2.76
C ALA A 124 16.18 -5.84 -3.33
N THR A 125 16.21 -4.53 -3.11
CA THR A 125 17.29 -3.66 -3.57
C THR A 125 18.60 -4.03 -2.89
N PHE A 126 18.56 -4.31 -1.58
CA PHE A 126 19.74 -4.70 -0.82
C PHE A 126 20.36 -6.00 -1.35
N LEU A 127 19.54 -7.02 -1.60
CA LEU A 127 20.00 -8.28 -2.20
C LEU A 127 20.60 -8.10 -3.59
N VAL A 128 20.00 -7.25 -4.43
CA VAL A 128 20.50 -6.98 -5.78
C VAL A 128 21.86 -6.25 -5.72
N LEU A 129 21.99 -5.22 -4.89
CA LEU A 129 23.23 -4.45 -4.77
C LEU A 129 24.40 -5.29 -4.22
N HIS A 130 24.12 -6.23 -3.33
CA HIS A 130 25.11 -7.18 -2.81
C HIS A 130 25.34 -8.39 -3.71
N GLY A 131 24.69 -8.47 -4.88
CA GLY A 131 24.88 -9.56 -5.85
C GLY A 131 24.30 -10.91 -5.43
N VAL A 132 23.38 -10.91 -4.45
CA VAL A 132 22.74 -12.12 -3.91
C VAL A 132 21.54 -12.58 -4.75
N SER A 133 20.84 -11.64 -5.40
CA SER A 133 19.70 -11.95 -6.26
C SER A 133 19.67 -11.09 -7.52
N SER A 134 18.95 -11.55 -8.53
CA SER A 134 18.76 -10.81 -9.78
C SER A 134 17.57 -9.87 -9.70
N VAL A 135 17.60 -8.78 -10.47
CA VAL A 135 16.46 -7.84 -10.58
C VAL A 135 15.18 -8.57 -11.02
N SER A 136 15.28 -9.52 -11.94
CA SER A 136 14.12 -10.29 -12.41
C SER A 136 13.52 -11.15 -11.29
N THR A 137 14.37 -11.84 -10.52
CA THR A 137 13.91 -12.69 -9.42
C THR A 137 13.19 -11.85 -8.37
N VAL A 138 13.81 -10.77 -7.89
CA VAL A 138 13.17 -9.93 -6.86
C VAL A 138 11.91 -9.23 -7.38
N ALA A 139 11.84 -8.85 -8.66
CA ALA A 139 10.65 -8.21 -9.21
C ALA A 139 9.46 -9.18 -9.33
N PHE A 140 9.67 -10.35 -9.96
CA PHE A 140 8.56 -11.24 -10.33
C PHE A 140 8.25 -12.32 -9.29
N GLU A 141 9.26 -12.82 -8.58
CA GLU A 141 9.08 -13.91 -7.62
C GLU A 141 8.86 -13.40 -6.20
N PHE A 142 9.33 -12.18 -5.89
CA PHE A 142 9.21 -11.57 -4.57
C PHE A 142 8.23 -10.38 -4.53
N LEU A 143 8.51 -9.28 -5.24
CA LEU A 143 7.73 -8.05 -5.11
C LEU A 143 6.33 -8.15 -5.73
N LEU A 144 6.18 -8.82 -6.87
CA LEU A 144 4.88 -8.98 -7.53
C LEU A 144 3.83 -9.70 -6.66
N PRO A 145 4.10 -10.89 -6.07
CA PRO A 145 3.13 -11.52 -5.18
C PRO A 145 2.86 -10.69 -3.92
N VAL A 146 3.87 -9.98 -3.39
CA VAL A 146 3.69 -9.08 -2.25
C VAL A 146 2.78 -7.91 -2.60
N LEU A 147 3.00 -7.24 -3.74
CA LEU A 147 2.15 -6.14 -4.22
C LEU A 147 0.71 -6.60 -4.44
N ALA A 148 0.53 -7.76 -5.07
CA ALA A 148 -0.80 -8.34 -5.30
C ALA A 148 -1.52 -8.64 -3.97
N GLY A 149 -0.82 -9.23 -3.01
CA GLY A 149 -1.36 -9.51 -1.68
C GLY A 149 -1.73 -8.23 -0.93
N ASN A 150 -0.83 -7.24 -0.87
CA ASN A 150 -1.11 -5.96 -0.21
C ASN A 150 -2.31 -5.25 -0.82
N THR A 151 -2.43 -5.27 -2.15
CA THR A 151 -3.57 -4.68 -2.87
C THR A 151 -4.88 -5.39 -2.48
N LEU A 152 -4.91 -6.72 -2.52
CA LEU A 152 -6.11 -7.49 -2.16
C LEU A 152 -6.51 -7.28 -0.70
N GLY A 153 -5.56 -7.35 0.22
CA GLY A 153 -5.81 -7.15 1.65
C GLY A 153 -6.33 -5.75 1.97
N GLY A 154 -5.72 -4.72 1.38
CA GLY A 154 -6.13 -3.33 1.57
C GLY A 154 -7.52 -3.04 1.00
N VAL A 155 -7.78 -3.46 -0.24
CA VAL A 155 -9.11 -3.32 -0.87
C VAL A 155 -10.16 -4.11 -0.10
N GLY A 156 -9.86 -5.35 0.29
CA GLY A 156 -10.78 -6.21 1.02
C GLY A 156 -11.21 -5.62 2.36
N LEU A 157 -10.27 -5.08 3.14
CA LEU A 157 -10.62 -4.42 4.40
C LEU A 157 -11.47 -3.16 4.16
N VAL A 158 -11.11 -2.31 3.20
CA VAL A 158 -11.89 -1.11 2.89
C VAL A 158 -13.29 -1.46 2.42
N ALA A 159 -13.43 -2.50 1.59
CA ALA A 159 -14.73 -2.99 1.16
C ALA A 159 -15.59 -3.48 2.33
N LEU A 160 -15.00 -4.21 3.29
CA LEU A 160 -15.69 -4.66 4.50
C LEU A 160 -16.13 -3.48 5.38
N LEU A 161 -15.25 -2.50 5.60
CA LEU A 161 -15.56 -1.29 6.37
C LEU A 161 -16.67 -0.48 5.69
N ASN A 162 -16.60 -0.29 4.38
CA ASN A 162 -17.63 0.40 3.61
C ASN A 162 -18.97 -0.32 3.64
N TYR A 163 -18.98 -1.66 3.56
CA TYR A 163 -20.22 -2.45 3.66
C TYR A 163 -20.87 -2.30 5.04
N GLY A 164 -20.07 -2.18 6.10
CA GLY A 164 -20.55 -1.98 7.46
C GLY A 164 -21.00 -0.55 7.80
N GLN A 165 -20.68 0.44 6.96
CA GLN A 165 -21.09 1.83 7.15
C GLN A 165 -22.43 2.10 6.43
N THR A 166 -23.43 2.62 7.15
CA THR A 166 -24.72 3.03 6.55
C THR A 166 -24.55 4.26 5.67
N GLU A 167 -25.36 4.39 4.60
CA GLU A 167 -25.29 5.54 3.68
C GLU A 167 -25.44 6.91 4.40
N GLU A 168 -26.13 6.95 5.55
CA GLU A 168 -26.25 8.15 6.39
C GLU A 168 -24.92 8.66 6.97
N SER A 169 -23.89 7.82 7.00
CA SER A 169 -22.57 8.14 7.52
C SER A 169 -21.76 9.04 6.56
N PHE A 170 -22.18 9.14 5.29
CA PHE A 170 -21.49 9.94 4.29
C PHE A 170 -21.92 11.41 4.34
N PRO A 171 -21.01 12.37 4.09
CA PRO A 171 -21.38 13.78 3.93
C PRO A 171 -22.50 13.97 2.91
N GLU A 172 -23.43 14.92 3.15
CA GLU A 172 -24.57 15.19 2.27
C GLU A 172 -24.14 15.45 0.82
N ALA A 173 -23.11 16.28 0.62
CA ALA A 173 -22.54 16.55 -0.71
C ALA A 173 -22.12 15.27 -1.47
N MET A 174 -21.65 14.24 -0.76
CA MET A 174 -21.27 12.96 -1.36
C MET A 174 -22.50 12.11 -1.74
N ARG A 175 -23.58 12.19 -0.95
CA ARG A 175 -24.84 11.51 -1.22
C ARG A 175 -25.58 12.10 -2.42
N GLU A 176 -25.49 13.42 -2.59
CA GLU A 176 -26.14 14.15 -3.68
C GLU A 176 -25.35 14.10 -4.99
N SER A 177 -24.06 13.75 -4.93
CA SER A 177 -23.19 13.65 -6.10
C SER A 177 -23.67 12.59 -7.11
N PRO A 178 -23.76 12.92 -8.42
CA PRO A 178 -24.18 11.95 -9.44
C PRO A 178 -23.17 10.79 -9.57
N ARG A 179 -23.68 9.56 -9.57
CA ARG A 179 -22.87 8.34 -9.73
C ARG A 179 -22.45 8.15 -11.18
N LEU A 180 -21.20 7.79 -11.41
CA LEU A 180 -20.66 7.49 -12.75
C LEU A 180 -21.41 6.32 -13.39
N SER A 181 -21.63 6.39 -14.71
CA SER A 181 -22.08 5.22 -15.48
C SER A 181 -21.04 4.10 -15.45
N TRP A 182 -21.44 2.85 -15.66
CA TRP A 182 -20.51 1.70 -15.66
C TRP A 182 -19.38 1.85 -16.67
N ARG A 183 -19.64 2.50 -17.82
CA ARG A 183 -18.62 2.80 -18.83
C ARG A 183 -17.61 3.82 -18.34
N GLU A 184 -18.07 4.89 -17.71
CA GLU A 184 -17.21 5.95 -17.17
C GLU A 184 -16.38 5.45 -16.00
N TRP A 185 -17.02 4.68 -15.11
CA TRP A 185 -16.40 4.05 -13.97
C TRP A 185 -15.28 3.08 -14.38
N GLY A 186 -15.47 2.28 -15.42
CA GLY A 186 -14.50 1.28 -15.85
C GLY A 186 -13.40 1.79 -16.80
N LEU A 187 -13.70 2.78 -17.66
CA LEU A 187 -12.86 3.06 -18.84
C LEU A 187 -12.32 4.49 -18.91
N LYS A 188 -12.94 5.47 -18.26
CA LYS A 188 -12.49 6.87 -18.32
C LYS A 188 -11.71 7.21 -17.06
N ILE A 189 -10.72 8.10 -17.15
CA ILE A 189 -10.13 8.73 -15.98
C ILE A 189 -11.05 9.89 -15.60
N THR A 190 -11.90 9.72 -14.59
CA THR A 190 -12.89 10.71 -14.19
C THR A 190 -13.28 10.54 -12.71
N ALA A 191 -13.79 11.61 -12.10
CA ALA A 191 -14.40 11.61 -10.79
C ALA A 191 -15.57 12.62 -10.79
N THR A 192 -16.58 12.36 -9.97
CA THR A 192 -17.69 13.29 -9.78
C THR A 192 -17.20 14.49 -8.96
N ASP A 193 -17.56 15.72 -9.36
CA ASP A 193 -17.34 16.93 -8.57
C ASP A 193 -18.61 17.23 -7.74
N PRO A 194 -18.58 17.06 -6.40
CA PRO A 194 -19.72 17.36 -5.54
C PRO A 194 -20.14 18.83 -5.54
N ARG A 195 -19.32 19.75 -6.07
CA ARG A 195 -19.56 21.19 -6.09
C ARG A 195 -19.91 21.73 -7.47
N ALA A 196 -20.15 20.85 -8.45
CA ALA A 196 -20.50 21.28 -9.79
C ALA A 196 -21.83 22.04 -9.83
N ASP A 197 -22.79 21.65 -8.98
CA ASP A 197 -24.15 22.19 -8.97
C ASP A 197 -24.30 23.45 -8.09
N GLU A 198 -23.31 23.80 -7.25
CA GLU A 198 -23.32 25.04 -6.43
C GLU A 198 -22.93 26.30 -7.25
N LYS A 199 -22.59 26.15 -8.53
CA LYS A 199 -22.09 27.24 -9.39
C LYS A 199 -23.10 27.75 -10.43
N GLU A 200 -24.33 27.26 -10.43
CA GLU A 200 -25.46 27.80 -11.22
C GLU A 200 -26.43 28.61 -10.34
#